data_AF-A0A2W4Z124-F1
#
_entry.id   AF-A0A2W4Z124-F1
#
_cell.length_a   1.000
_cell.length_b   1.000
_cell.length_c   1.000
_cell.angle_alpha   90.00
_cell.angle_beta   90.00
_cell.angle_gamma   90.00
#
_symmetry.space_group_name_H-M   'P 1'
#
loop_
_entity.id
_entity.type
_entity.pdbx_description
1 polymer ?
#
loop_
_entity_poly.entity_id
_entity_poly.type
_entity_poly.pdbx_seq_one_letter_code
_entity_poly.pdbx_strand_id
1 'polypeptide(L)'
;MLSTPLRDRFGIPVRLEFYSAEDLLGIVTRASGKLGAPITADGAYEIAKRARGTPRVAVRLLRRVRDFAGDNAIDAKAADAALKRLDVDSDGLDMLDRRYLHALVETYSGGPVGVDTLAAALSEARDAIEDMIEPYLMQQGLVMRTPRGRVAAPKAYERLGKKPPSAPPATGSLFEGK
;
A
#
# COMPACT_ATOMS: atom_id res chain seq x y z
N MET A 1 14.35 -15.59 -2.16
CA MET A 1 15.00 -15.00 -3.35
C MET A 1 15.69 -16.11 -4.16
N LEU A 2 15.61 -16.06 -5.50
CA LEU A 2 16.30 -17.01 -6.40
C LEU A 2 17.82 -16.92 -6.24
N SER A 3 18.53 -18.04 -6.28
CA SER A 3 20.00 -18.09 -6.21
C SER A 3 20.65 -17.45 -7.44
N THR A 4 21.80 -16.79 -7.25
CA THR A 4 22.56 -16.13 -8.32
C THR A 4 22.82 -17.05 -9.53
N PRO A 5 23.23 -18.32 -9.36
CA PRO A 5 23.46 -19.23 -10.50
C PRO A 5 22.20 -19.55 -11.32
N LEU A 6 21.02 -19.47 -10.71
CA LEU A 6 19.75 -19.69 -11.39
C LEU A 6 19.26 -18.40 -12.06
N ARG A 7 19.52 -17.24 -11.45
CA ARG A 7 19.21 -15.93 -12.03
C ARG A 7 19.96 -15.70 -13.34
N ASP A 8 21.23 -16.06 -13.38
CA ASP A 8 22.09 -15.87 -14.57
C ASP A 8 21.67 -16.75 -15.77
N ARG A 9 20.81 -17.76 -15.54
CA ARG A 9 20.23 -18.60 -16.61
C ARG A 9 19.02 -17.97 -17.30
N PHE A 10 18.49 -16.86 -16.80
CA PHE A 10 17.38 -16.14 -17.44
C PHE A 10 17.94 -15.04 -18.36
N GLY A 11 17.90 -15.27 -19.68
CA GLY A 11 18.47 -14.35 -20.68
C GLY A 11 17.75 -13.02 -20.88
N ILE A 12 16.51 -12.87 -20.38
CA ILE A 12 15.74 -11.62 -20.48
C ILE A 12 15.16 -11.29 -19.10
N PRO A 13 15.83 -10.46 -18.29
CA PRO A 13 15.29 -10.00 -17.02
C PRO A 13 14.21 -8.95 -17.28
N VAL A 14 12.95 -9.26 -16.93
CA VAL A 14 11.84 -8.30 -16.98
C VAL A 14 11.56 -7.80 -15.56
N ARG A 15 11.50 -6.48 -15.40
CA ARG A 15 11.07 -5.83 -14.15
C ARG A 15 9.72 -5.19 -14.37
N LEU A 16 8.77 -5.51 -13.51
CA LEU A 16 7.46 -4.88 -13.51
C LEU A 16 7.49 -3.70 -12.56
N GLU A 17 7.01 -2.56 -13.03
CA GLU A 17 6.83 -1.35 -12.24
C GLU A 17 5.35 -1.16 -11.91
N PHE A 18 5.07 -0.26 -10.97
CA PHE A 18 3.70 0.14 -10.68
C PHE A 18 3.10 0.87 -11.87
N TYR A 19 1.84 0.58 -12.14
CA TYR A 19 1.07 1.23 -13.20
C TYR A 19 0.72 2.67 -12.79
N SER A 20 0.63 3.56 -13.78
CA SER A 20 0.03 4.87 -13.58
C SER A 20 -1.49 4.75 -13.38
N ALA A 21 -2.13 5.80 -12.84
CA ALA A 21 -3.58 5.82 -12.73
C ALA A 21 -4.25 5.78 -14.11
N GLU A 22 -3.60 6.38 -15.11
CA GLU A 22 -4.02 6.41 -16.52
C GLU A 22 -3.97 5.02 -17.14
N ASP A 23 -2.92 4.23 -16.88
CA ASP A 23 -2.85 2.84 -17.36
C ASP A 23 -3.91 1.97 -16.68
N LEU A 24 -4.13 2.19 -15.38
CA LEU A 24 -5.13 1.47 -14.60
C LEU A 24 -6.56 1.80 -15.03
N LEU A 25 -6.84 3.02 -15.49
CA LEU A 25 -8.15 3.41 -16.03
C LEU A 25 -8.60 2.45 -17.13
N GLY A 26 -7.72 2.14 -18.10
CA GLY A 26 -8.00 1.20 -19.17
C GLY A 26 -8.28 -0.22 -18.65
N ILE A 27 -7.54 -0.65 -17.64
CA ILE A 27 -7.72 -1.96 -17.00
C ILE A 27 -9.08 -2.05 -16.29
N VAL A 28 -9.42 -1.03 -15.49
CA VAL A 28 -10.70 -0.96 -14.75
C VAL A 28 -11.88 -0.92 -15.72
N THR A 29 -11.80 -0.09 -16.75
CA THR A 29 -12.85 0.06 -17.78
C THR A 29 -13.06 -1.25 -18.55
N ARG A 30 -11.99 -1.97 -18.88
CA ARG A 30 -12.11 -3.28 -19.53
C ARG A 30 -12.65 -4.34 -18.59
N ALA A 31 -12.27 -4.30 -17.31
CA ALA A 31 -12.74 -5.25 -16.30
C ALA A 31 -14.23 -5.06 -15.98
N SER A 32 -14.72 -3.82 -15.97
CA SER A 32 -16.12 -3.49 -15.66
C SER A 32 -17.08 -4.07 -16.70
N GLY A 33 -16.74 -3.95 -17.99
CA GLY A 33 -17.51 -4.57 -19.07
C GLY A 33 -17.61 -6.09 -18.95
N LYS A 34 -16.53 -6.76 -18.52
CA LYS A 34 -16.54 -8.22 -18.27
C LYS A 34 -17.36 -8.62 -17.03
N LEU A 35 -17.51 -7.71 -16.08
CA LEU A 35 -18.22 -7.94 -14.82
C LEU A 35 -19.69 -7.52 -14.85
N GLY A 36 -20.15 -6.97 -15.99
CA GLY A 36 -21.48 -6.38 -16.11
C GLY A 36 -21.68 -5.19 -15.18
N ALA A 37 -20.62 -4.42 -14.90
CA ALA A 37 -20.66 -3.25 -14.03
C ALA A 37 -20.61 -1.98 -14.90
N PRO A 38 -21.74 -1.31 -15.17
CA PRO A 38 -21.71 -0.06 -15.91
C PRO A 38 -20.89 0.96 -15.11
N ILE A 39 -19.88 1.56 -15.74
CA ILE A 39 -18.99 2.53 -15.10
C ILE A 39 -18.70 3.67 -16.07
N THR A 40 -18.62 4.87 -15.53
CA THR A 40 -18.20 6.07 -16.24
C THR A 40 -16.66 6.20 -16.21
N ALA A 41 -16.09 7.04 -17.08
CA ALA A 41 -14.63 7.23 -17.11
C ALA A 41 -14.10 7.84 -15.79
N ASP A 42 -14.83 8.77 -15.21
CA ASP A 42 -14.51 9.39 -13.91
C ASP A 42 -14.65 8.40 -12.75
N GLY A 43 -15.69 7.55 -12.75
CA GLY A 43 -15.82 6.48 -11.77
C GLY A 43 -14.67 5.45 -11.84
N ALA A 44 -14.26 5.08 -13.06
CA ALA A 44 -13.14 4.17 -13.26
C ALA A 44 -11.80 4.80 -12.85
N TYR A 45 -11.61 6.10 -13.10
CA TYR A 45 -10.41 6.84 -12.68
C TYR A 45 -10.31 6.92 -11.15
N GLU A 46 -11.43 7.13 -10.46
CA GLU A 46 -11.46 7.18 -8.99
C GLU A 46 -11.00 5.85 -8.36
N ILE A 47 -11.42 4.72 -8.94
CA ILE A 47 -10.95 3.39 -8.52
C ILE A 47 -9.46 3.21 -8.85
N ALA A 48 -9.03 3.62 -10.05
CA ALA A 48 -7.65 3.49 -10.50
C ALA A 48 -6.67 4.26 -9.61
N LYS A 49 -7.01 5.50 -9.24
CA LYS A 49 -6.20 6.34 -8.35
C LYS A 49 -5.96 5.69 -6.97
N ARG A 50 -6.95 4.96 -6.45
CA ARG A 50 -6.89 4.30 -5.15
C ARG A 50 -6.36 2.86 -5.21
N ALA A 51 -5.95 2.38 -6.38
CA ALA A 51 -5.51 1.00 -6.59
C ALA A 51 -4.01 0.75 -6.39
N ARG A 52 -3.27 1.72 -5.85
CA ARG A 52 -1.85 1.56 -5.48
C ARG A 52 -0.96 1.06 -6.63
N GLY A 53 -1.22 1.58 -7.85
CA GLY A 53 -0.48 1.19 -9.06
C GLY A 53 -0.58 -0.29 -9.43
N THR A 54 -1.54 -1.03 -8.84
CA THR A 54 -1.58 -2.50 -8.92
C THR A 54 -2.88 -2.97 -9.59
N PRO A 55 -2.81 -3.59 -10.80
CA PRO A 55 -3.99 -4.08 -11.51
C PRO A 55 -4.86 -5.03 -10.69
N ARG A 56 -4.25 -5.91 -9.89
CA ARG A 56 -4.96 -6.85 -9.01
C ARG A 56 -5.81 -6.13 -7.97
N VAL A 57 -5.29 -5.05 -7.39
CA VAL A 57 -6.01 -4.22 -6.42
C VAL A 57 -7.15 -3.47 -7.11
N ALA A 58 -6.90 -2.89 -8.29
CA ALA A 58 -7.92 -2.17 -9.07
C ALA A 58 -9.14 -3.06 -9.37
N VAL A 59 -8.91 -4.28 -9.86
CA VAL A 59 -9.99 -5.22 -10.18
C VAL A 59 -10.71 -5.71 -8.91
N ARG A 60 -9.98 -5.89 -7.79
CA ARG A 60 -10.58 -6.24 -6.49
C ARG A 60 -11.50 -5.12 -5.99
N LEU A 61 -11.05 -3.87 -6.04
CA LEU A 61 -11.83 -2.70 -5.64
C LEU A 61 -13.07 -2.55 -6.52
N LEU A 62 -12.93 -2.67 -7.83
CA LEU A 62 -14.07 -2.63 -8.77
C LEU A 62 -15.17 -3.64 -8.42
N ARG A 63 -14.81 -4.89 -8.09
CA ARG A 63 -15.80 -5.89 -7.66
C ARG A 63 -16.58 -5.43 -6.44
N ARG A 64 -15.89 -4.88 -5.43
CA ARG A 64 -16.53 -4.38 -4.21
C ARG A 64 -17.38 -3.15 -4.47
N VAL A 65 -16.89 -2.20 -5.26
CA VAL A 65 -17.66 -1.00 -5.64
C VAL A 65 -18.93 -1.37 -6.39
N ARG A 66 -18.84 -2.35 -7.31
CA ARG A 66 -20.02 -2.92 -7.99
C ARG A 66 -21.00 -3.51 -6.99
N ASP A 67 -20.52 -4.30 -6.03
CA ASP A 67 -21.40 -4.90 -5.02
C ASP A 67 -22.17 -3.82 -4.20
N PHE A 68 -21.59 -2.63 -4.01
CA PHE A 68 -22.28 -1.49 -3.40
C PHE A 68 -23.22 -0.74 -4.36
N ALA A 69 -22.87 -0.63 -5.63
CA ALA A 69 -23.66 0.06 -6.64
C ALA A 69 -24.88 -0.76 -7.11
N GLY A 70 -24.81 -2.08 -7.02
CA GLY A 70 -25.80 -3.01 -7.58
C GLY A 70 -25.82 -2.90 -9.10
N ASP A 71 -27.00 -2.65 -9.66
CA ASP A 71 -27.21 -2.48 -11.11
C ASP A 71 -27.02 -1.04 -11.60
N ASN A 72 -26.74 -0.10 -10.70
CA ASN A 72 -26.56 1.30 -11.07
C ASN A 72 -25.19 1.55 -11.71
N ALA A 73 -25.14 2.55 -12.59
CA ALA A 73 -23.87 3.01 -13.14
C ALA A 73 -22.97 3.61 -12.05
N ILE A 74 -21.70 3.23 -12.07
CA ILE A 74 -20.68 3.71 -11.14
C ILE A 74 -20.10 5.02 -11.70
N ASP A 75 -20.50 6.14 -11.10
CA ASP A 75 -19.88 7.46 -11.30
C ASP A 75 -18.80 7.73 -10.24
N ALA A 76 -18.07 8.85 -10.36
CA ALA A 76 -17.05 9.21 -9.38
C ALA A 76 -17.61 9.31 -7.95
N LYS A 77 -18.85 9.76 -7.77
CA LYS A 77 -19.46 9.90 -6.44
C LYS A 77 -19.82 8.53 -5.84
N ALA A 78 -20.37 7.64 -6.65
CA ALA A 78 -20.68 6.27 -6.25
C ALA A 78 -19.39 5.49 -5.92
N ALA A 79 -18.34 5.65 -6.73
CA ALA A 79 -17.03 5.07 -6.47
C ALA A 79 -16.42 5.60 -5.17
N ASP A 80 -16.39 6.92 -4.95
CA ASP A 80 -15.89 7.53 -3.72
C ASP A 80 -16.66 7.06 -2.48
N ALA A 81 -17.99 7.05 -2.54
CA ALA A 81 -18.84 6.61 -1.44
C ALA A 81 -18.60 5.13 -1.10
N ALA A 82 -18.48 4.27 -2.10
CA ALA A 82 -18.20 2.84 -1.91
C ALA A 82 -16.79 2.62 -1.35
N LEU A 83 -15.78 3.32 -1.86
CA LEU A 83 -14.39 3.19 -1.41
C LEU A 83 -14.21 3.70 0.02
N LYS A 84 -14.89 4.79 0.40
CA LYS A 84 -14.93 5.27 1.79
C LYS A 84 -15.55 4.24 2.73
N ARG A 85 -16.63 3.57 2.33
CA ARG A 85 -17.24 2.47 3.11
C ARG A 85 -16.35 1.23 3.24
N LEU A 86 -15.39 1.06 2.34
CA LEU A 86 -14.37 0.02 2.39
C LEU A 86 -13.13 0.45 3.19
N ASP A 87 -13.17 1.61 3.86
CA ASP A 87 -12.05 2.23 4.54
C ASP A 87 -10.81 2.43 3.65
N VAL A 88 -11.04 2.63 2.35
CA VAL A 88 -9.98 2.96 1.38
C VAL A 88 -9.88 4.48 1.25
N ASP A 89 -8.73 5.00 1.66
CA ASP A 89 -8.44 6.42 1.67
C ASP A 89 -8.29 7.03 0.27
N SER A 90 -8.25 8.36 0.17
CA SER A 90 -8.00 9.08 -1.09
C SER A 90 -6.71 8.65 -1.80
N ASP A 91 -5.72 8.23 -1.02
CA ASP A 91 -4.41 7.78 -1.49
C ASP A 91 -4.34 6.25 -1.61
N GLY A 92 -5.47 5.54 -1.50
CA GLY A 92 -5.52 4.09 -1.68
C GLY A 92 -5.00 3.26 -0.51
N LEU A 93 -4.69 3.88 0.62
CA LEU A 93 -4.37 3.16 1.86
C LEU A 93 -5.59 2.40 2.34
N ASP A 94 -5.43 1.10 2.53
CA ASP A 94 -6.48 0.23 3.06
C ASP A 94 -6.41 0.09 4.59
N MET A 95 -7.37 -0.65 5.16
CA MET A 95 -7.43 -0.88 6.61
C MET A 95 -6.17 -1.58 7.16
N LEU A 96 -5.54 -2.49 6.39
CA LEU A 96 -4.32 -3.16 6.83
C LEU A 96 -3.12 -2.22 6.80
N ASP A 97 -3.01 -1.37 5.78
CA ASP A 97 -1.98 -0.33 5.70
C ASP A 97 -2.08 0.62 6.91
N ARG A 98 -3.30 1.07 7.25
CA ARG A 98 -3.54 1.92 8.42
C ARG A 98 -3.18 1.19 9.71
N ARG A 99 -3.59 -0.06 9.88
CA ARG A 99 -3.22 -0.87 11.05
C ARG A 99 -1.70 -1.04 11.16
N TYR A 100 -1.01 -1.23 10.04
CA TYR A 100 0.45 -1.29 9.99
C TYR A 100 1.08 0.02 10.49
N LEU A 101 0.64 1.16 9.97
CA LEU A 101 1.14 2.48 10.39
C LEU A 101 0.82 2.76 11.86
N HIS A 102 -0.39 2.43 12.33
CA HIS A 102 -0.77 2.55 13.73
C HIS A 102 0.11 1.67 14.63
N ALA A 103 0.32 0.41 14.28
CA ALA A 103 1.20 -0.47 15.06
C ALA A 103 2.62 0.10 15.12
N LEU A 104 3.17 0.54 13.98
CA LEU A 104 4.52 1.07 13.91
C LEU A 104 4.69 2.37 14.71
N VAL A 105 3.75 3.31 14.58
CA VAL A 105 3.84 4.65 15.19
C VAL A 105 3.37 4.67 16.64
N GLU A 106 2.24 4.01 16.96
CA GLU A 106 1.65 4.08 18.30
C GLU A 106 2.21 3.01 19.23
N THR A 107 2.24 1.75 18.78
CA THR A 107 2.67 0.64 19.63
C THR A 107 4.19 0.63 19.81
N TYR A 108 4.92 0.93 18.73
CA TYR A 108 6.38 0.85 18.72
C TYR A 108 7.08 2.21 18.64
N SER A 109 6.35 3.30 18.86
CA SER A 109 6.91 4.67 18.91
C SER A 109 7.75 5.04 17.67
N GLY A 110 7.40 4.50 16.50
CA GLY A 110 8.11 4.74 15.24
C GLY A 110 9.23 3.75 14.91
N GLY A 111 9.51 2.76 15.76
CA GLY A 111 10.53 1.74 15.55
C GLY A 111 11.94 2.12 16.04
N PRO A 112 12.97 1.34 15.71
CA PRO A 112 13.00 0.23 14.72
C PRO A 112 12.29 -1.04 15.21
N VAL A 113 11.49 -1.67 14.33
CA VAL A 113 10.75 -2.93 14.61
C VAL A 113 11.09 -4.02 13.61
N GLY A 114 11.28 -5.26 14.08
CA GLY A 114 11.43 -6.43 13.22
C GLY A 114 10.14 -6.76 12.45
N VAL A 115 10.26 -7.35 11.26
CA VAL A 115 9.07 -7.74 10.48
C VAL A 115 8.26 -8.83 11.19
N ASP A 116 8.93 -9.75 11.89
CA ASP A 116 8.26 -10.83 12.61
C ASP A 116 7.38 -10.27 13.76
N THR A 117 7.84 -9.20 14.41
CA THR A 117 7.09 -8.50 15.46
C THR A 117 5.88 -7.75 14.88
N LEU A 118 6.04 -7.11 13.71
CA LEU A 118 4.91 -6.47 13.01
C LEU A 118 3.90 -7.51 12.49
N ALA A 119 4.39 -8.63 11.97
CA ALA A 119 3.58 -9.76 11.53
C ALA A 119 2.73 -10.33 12.67
N ALA A 120 3.35 -10.56 13.83
CA ALA A 120 2.64 -11.00 15.03
C ALA A 120 1.59 -9.97 15.50
N ALA A 121 1.93 -8.68 15.51
CA ALA A 121 1.01 -7.62 15.93
C ALA A 121 -0.20 -7.46 14.98
N LEU A 122 -0.02 -7.70 13.69
CA LEU A 122 -1.07 -7.59 12.68
C LEU A 122 -1.85 -8.90 12.49
N SER A 123 -1.36 -10.01 13.03
CA SER A 123 -1.85 -11.37 12.78
C SER A 123 -1.81 -11.74 11.29
N GLU A 124 -0.77 -11.30 10.60
CA GLU A 124 -0.55 -11.51 9.17
C GLU A 124 0.76 -12.25 8.92
N ALA A 125 0.85 -12.96 7.79
CA ALA A 125 2.09 -13.62 7.41
C ALA A 125 3.18 -12.60 7.09
N ARG A 126 4.44 -12.91 7.45
CA ARG A 126 5.60 -12.09 7.13
C ARG A 126 5.67 -11.75 5.64
N ASP A 127 5.52 -12.76 4.78
CA ASP A 127 5.59 -12.60 3.33
C ASP A 127 4.47 -11.67 2.82
N ALA A 128 3.28 -11.74 3.42
CA ALA A 128 2.17 -10.84 3.08
C ALA A 128 2.51 -9.37 3.38
N ILE A 129 3.19 -9.12 4.50
CA ILE A 129 3.66 -7.78 4.84
C ILE A 129 4.72 -7.32 3.83
N GLU A 130 5.82 -8.08 3.68
CA GLU A 130 6.97 -7.67 2.85
C GLU A 130 6.59 -7.51 1.37
N ASP A 131 5.75 -8.40 0.84
CA ASP A 131 5.46 -8.44 -0.60
C ASP A 131 4.22 -7.62 -1.00
N MET A 132 3.25 -7.40 -0.09
CA MET A 132 1.98 -6.73 -0.45
C MET A 132 1.80 -5.34 0.17
N ILE A 133 2.28 -5.11 1.39
CA ILE A 133 2.05 -3.86 2.15
C ILE A 133 3.29 -2.96 2.06
N GLU A 134 4.44 -3.56 2.39
CA GLU A 134 5.82 -3.08 2.25
C GLU A 134 6.03 -2.06 1.12
N PRO A 135 5.84 -2.53 -0.14
CA PRO A 135 6.33 -1.81 -1.31
C PRO A 135 5.63 -0.46 -1.50
N TYR A 136 4.32 -0.42 -1.28
CA TYR A 136 3.55 0.81 -1.47
C TYR A 136 3.80 1.83 -0.36
N LEU A 137 3.85 1.39 0.90
CA LEU A 137 4.15 2.28 2.03
C LEU A 137 5.56 2.88 1.94
N MET A 138 6.54 2.09 1.47
CA MET A 138 7.89 2.58 1.20
C MET A 138 7.91 3.56 0.01
N GLN A 139 7.20 3.27 -1.08
CA GLN A 139 7.13 4.16 -2.25
C GLN A 139 6.51 5.52 -1.90
N GLN A 140 5.48 5.55 -1.06
CA GLN A 140 4.88 6.79 -0.56
C GLN A 140 5.76 7.54 0.46
N GLY A 141 6.84 6.90 0.92
CA GLY A 141 7.75 7.46 1.93
C GLY A 141 7.13 7.51 3.32
N LEU A 142 6.24 6.56 3.65
CA LEU A 142 5.63 6.42 4.97
C LEU A 142 6.47 5.51 5.88
N VAL A 143 7.17 4.54 5.29
CA VAL A 143 7.97 3.54 6.01
C VAL A 143 9.37 3.49 5.43
N MET A 144 10.38 3.35 6.29
CA MET A 144 11.78 3.16 5.91
C MET A 144 12.30 1.84 6.44
N ARG A 145 13.05 1.11 5.60
CA ARG A 145 13.74 -0.12 6.00
C ARG A 145 15.16 0.20 6.44
N THR A 146 15.50 -0.19 7.67
CA THR A 146 16.86 -0.08 8.21
C THR A 146 17.41 -1.48 8.54
N PRO A 147 18.73 -1.65 8.72
CA PRO A 147 19.31 -2.93 9.17
C PRO A 147 18.74 -3.42 10.51
N ARG A 148 18.28 -2.49 11.37
CA ARG A 148 17.71 -2.80 12.69
C ARG A 148 16.21 -3.09 12.66
N GLY A 149 15.52 -2.83 11.56
CA GLY A 149 14.07 -2.97 11.45
C GLY A 149 13.40 -1.85 10.63
N ARG A 150 12.08 -1.82 10.67
CA ARG A 150 11.25 -0.81 10.00
C ARG A 150 11.07 0.40 10.90
N VAL A 151 11.12 1.58 10.31
CA VAL A 151 11.00 2.88 10.99
C VAL A 151 9.93 3.71 10.30
N ALA A 152 9.09 4.38 11.07
CA ALA A 152 8.10 5.31 10.53
C ALA A 152 8.79 6.59 10.03
N ALA A 153 8.50 6.98 8.80
CA ALA A 153 8.94 8.25 8.24
C ALA A 153 8.08 9.42 8.76
N PRO A 154 8.55 10.68 8.68
CA PRO A 154 7.78 11.84 9.12
C PRO A 154 6.36 11.91 8.54
N LYS A 155 6.20 11.56 7.25
CA LYS A 155 4.90 11.51 6.57
C LYS A 155 3.91 10.55 7.22
N ALA A 156 4.37 9.46 7.84
CA ALA A 156 3.47 8.54 8.55
C ALA A 156 2.86 9.18 9.80
N TYR A 157 3.62 10.01 10.51
CA TYR A 157 3.09 10.75 11.67
C TYR A 157 2.07 11.79 11.22
N GLU A 158 2.40 12.58 10.19
CA GLU A 158 1.48 13.56 9.60
C GLU A 158 0.18 12.88 9.17
N ARG A 159 0.28 11.70 8.54
CA ARG A 159 -0.89 10.93 8.09
C ARG A 159 -1.78 10.46 9.24
N LEU A 160 -1.19 10.14 10.38
CA LEU A 160 -1.93 9.77 11.59
C LEU A 160 -2.34 10.97 12.44
N GLY A 161 -2.09 12.22 11.99
CA GLY A 161 -2.36 13.43 12.76
C GLY A 161 -1.48 13.58 14.01
N LYS A 162 -0.31 12.95 14.02
CA LYS A 162 0.63 12.94 15.15
C LYS A 162 1.85 13.80 14.88
N LYS A 163 2.46 14.30 15.95
CA LYS A 163 3.77 14.95 15.85
C LYS A 163 4.87 13.89 15.82
N PRO A 164 5.84 13.98 14.90
CA PRO A 164 7.00 13.11 14.94
C PRO A 164 7.78 13.35 16.24
N PRO A 165 8.43 12.33 16.81
CA PRO A 165 9.31 12.51 17.96
C PRO A 165 10.43 13.50 17.60
N SER A 166 10.78 14.37 18.55
CA SER A 166 11.69 15.51 18.34
C SER A 166 13.16 15.14 18.09
N ALA A 167 13.48 13.86 17.94
CA ALA A 167 14.80 13.40 17.56
C ALA A 167 14.71 12.08 16.76
N PRO A 168 15.50 11.89 15.69
CA PRO A 168 15.75 10.55 15.20
C PRO A 168 16.37 9.73 16.34
N PRO A 169 16.01 8.43 16.51
CA PRO A 169 16.63 7.60 17.54
C PRO A 169 18.14 7.67 17.32
N ALA A 170 18.85 8.20 18.30
CA ALA A 170 20.29 8.42 18.23
C ALA A 170 20.97 7.13 17.77
N THR A 171 21.55 7.16 16.58
CA THR A 171 22.59 6.21 16.20
C THR A 171 23.72 6.47 17.18
N GLY A 172 23.78 5.70 18.26
CA GLY A 172 24.81 5.86 19.29
C GLY A 172 26.18 5.81 18.62
N SER A 173 26.85 6.95 18.54
CA SER A 173 28.28 7.02 18.34
C SER A 173 28.91 6.43 19.60
N LEU A 174 29.13 5.12 19.58
CA LEU A 174 29.71 4.36 20.70
C LEU A 174 31.26 4.37 20.63
N PHE A 175 31.84 5.21 19.78
CA PHE A 175 33.28 5.33 19.57
C PHE A 175 33.73 6.80 19.45
N GLU A 176 33.48 7.58 20.49
CA GLU A 176 34.29 8.76 20.79
C GLU A 176 34.81 8.63 22.23
N GLY A 177 35.98 8.02 22.37
CA GLY A 177 36.61 7.89 23.69
C GLY A 177 37.63 6.75 23.81
N LYS A 178 38.74 6.82 23.07
CA LYS A 178 40.10 6.60 23.59
C LYS A 178 41.15 6.86 22.50
#